data_AF-A0A1Y4TJY6-F1
#
_entry.id   AF-A0A1Y4TJY6-F1
#
_cell.length_a   1.000
_cell.length_b   1.000
_cell.length_c   1.000
_cell.angle_alpha   90.00
_cell.angle_beta   90.00
_cell.angle_gamma   90.00
#
_symmetry.space_group_name_H-M   'P 1'
#
loop_
_entity.id
_entity.type
_entity.pdbx_description
1 polymer ?
#
loop_
_entity_poly.entity_id
_entity_poly.type
_entity_poly.pdbx_seq_one_letter_code
_entity_poly.pdbx_strand_id
1 'polypeptide(L)'
;MKRQIWISCTAALLALSLLAGCGKNPDGQNAEATPTPAPVSTPAPTEPAPTPTPVPVIGDYPELSAALDACVGYGQGEAGVSLKTAAAAAGLLEWSESYAADIDEDTLAVLVADWISGLDETNYEKFWDNWADLDTFCRQLIEDPASQKDLLESAGVTLSKTAYSLTNYTKLYNAVNRSTGK
;
A
#
# COMPACT_ATOMS: atom_id res chain seq x y z
N MET A 1 25.95 35.07 -1.30
CA MET A 1 26.67 34.14 -2.22
C MET A 1 25.66 33.03 -2.55
N LYS A 2 24.87 33.11 -3.65
CA LYS A 2 25.06 32.42 -4.96
C LYS A 2 25.58 30.98 -4.77
N ARG A 3 24.89 29.89 -5.17
CA ARG A 3 24.40 29.48 -6.53
C ARG A 3 23.32 28.37 -6.34
N GLN A 4 22.12 28.38 -6.94
CA GLN A 4 21.69 28.20 -8.35
C GLN A 4 21.79 26.76 -8.94
N ILE A 5 20.59 26.18 -9.24
CA ILE A 5 20.15 25.27 -10.36
C ILE A 5 20.74 23.83 -10.32
N TRP A 6 20.00 22.73 -10.53
CA TRP A 6 19.49 22.26 -11.83
C TRP A 6 18.32 21.26 -11.74
N ILE A 7 17.25 21.60 -12.47
CA ILE A 7 16.23 20.71 -13.05
C ILE A 7 16.91 19.87 -14.14
N SER A 8 16.57 18.58 -14.27
CA SER A 8 16.72 17.86 -15.54
C SER A 8 15.74 16.69 -15.68
N CYS A 9 14.86 16.83 -16.68
CA CYS A 9 14.03 15.80 -17.31
C CYS A 9 14.88 14.83 -18.14
N THR A 10 14.54 13.54 -18.20
CA THR A 10 14.62 12.66 -19.40
C THR A 10 14.03 11.29 -19.03
N ALA A 11 12.83 10.92 -19.48
CA ALA A 11 12.42 10.39 -20.80
C ALA A 11 12.72 8.88 -20.99
N ALA A 12 11.65 8.19 -21.42
CA ALA A 12 11.46 6.75 -21.57
C ALA A 12 12.39 6.07 -22.59
N LEU A 13 12.60 4.76 -22.44
CA LEU A 13 12.91 3.84 -23.52
C LEU A 13 12.35 2.43 -23.20
N LEU A 14 11.26 2.07 -23.89
CA LEU A 14 10.79 0.70 -24.10
C LEU A 14 11.75 -0.01 -25.08
N ALA A 15 12.05 -1.28 -24.85
CA ALA A 15 12.59 -2.18 -25.88
C ALA A 15 11.99 -3.59 -25.74
N LEU A 16 11.12 -3.94 -26.69
CA LEU A 16 10.69 -5.31 -26.97
C LEU A 16 11.78 -6.05 -27.75
N SER A 17 12.03 -7.31 -27.40
CA SER A 17 12.77 -8.26 -28.23
C SER A 17 11.93 -9.53 -28.45
N LEU A 18 11.38 -9.65 -29.65
CA LEU A 18 10.93 -10.91 -30.25
C LEU A 18 12.15 -11.55 -30.92
N LEU A 19 12.44 -12.85 -30.70
CA LEU A 19 13.10 -13.63 -31.75
C LEU A 19 12.77 -15.13 -31.71
N ALA A 20 12.27 -15.54 -32.87
CA ALA A 20 12.03 -16.85 -33.47
C ALA A 20 12.86 -18.06 -33.00
N GLY A 21 12.18 -19.22 -32.93
CA GLY A 21 12.78 -20.55 -33.05
C GLY A 21 11.84 -21.48 -33.81
N CYS A 22 12.02 -21.58 -35.14
CA CYS A 22 11.41 -22.62 -35.97
C CYS A 22 12.43 -23.75 -36.15
N GLY A 23 12.01 -24.99 -35.87
CA GLY A 23 12.72 -26.22 -36.24
C GLY A 23 11.73 -27.25 -36.79
N LYS A 24 11.79 -27.47 -38.10
CA LYS A 24 11.08 -28.48 -38.89
C LYS A 24 12.07 -29.64 -39.15
N ASN A 25 11.69 -30.92 -39.00
CA ASN A 25 11.34 -31.92 -40.06
C ASN A 25 11.98 -33.31 -39.69
N PRO A 26 11.73 -34.42 -40.41
CA PRO A 26 10.52 -35.26 -40.42
C PRO A 26 10.86 -36.78 -40.28
N ASP A 27 9.90 -37.63 -40.67
CA ASP A 27 9.98 -39.05 -41.06
C ASP A 27 9.83 -40.14 -39.99
N GLY A 28 8.94 -41.09 -40.31
CA GLY A 28 9.20 -42.50 -40.00
C GLY A 28 8.06 -43.33 -39.40
N GLN A 29 7.32 -44.00 -40.29
CA GLN A 29 6.85 -45.38 -40.18
C GLN A 29 5.65 -45.77 -39.28
N ASN A 30 4.59 -46.09 -40.04
CA ASN A 30 3.58 -47.12 -39.87
C ASN A 30 4.01 -48.36 -39.06
N ALA A 31 3.23 -48.69 -38.01
CA ALA A 31 3.03 -50.05 -37.53
C ALA A 31 1.63 -50.17 -36.90
N GLU A 32 0.76 -50.85 -37.62
CA GLU A 32 -0.56 -51.31 -37.22
C GLU A 32 -0.42 -52.40 -36.12
N ALA A 33 -1.06 -52.18 -34.96
CA ALA A 33 -1.20 -53.20 -33.93
C ALA A 33 -2.60 -53.11 -33.28
N THR A 34 -3.28 -54.25 -33.33
CA THR A 34 -4.52 -54.73 -32.72
C THR A 34 -5.05 -53.97 -31.47
N PRO A 35 -6.36 -53.66 -31.36
CA PRO A 35 -6.89 -53.00 -30.18
C PRO A 35 -7.10 -53.99 -29.01
N THR A 36 -6.33 -53.82 -27.95
CA THR A 36 -6.63 -54.32 -26.60
C THR A 36 -7.66 -53.38 -25.95
N PRO A 37 -8.72 -53.87 -25.28
CA PRO A 37 -9.66 -52.98 -24.59
C PRO A 37 -8.94 -52.22 -23.47
N ALA A 38 -8.92 -50.89 -23.57
CA ALA A 38 -8.34 -50.01 -22.56
C ALA A 38 -9.13 -50.11 -21.23
N PRO A 39 -8.46 -50.08 -20.07
CA PRO A 39 -9.16 -49.99 -18.79
C PRO A 39 -9.95 -48.68 -18.74
N VAL A 40 -11.24 -48.78 -18.42
CA VAL A 40 -12.11 -47.62 -18.16
C VAL A 40 -11.50 -46.84 -17.00
N SER A 41 -10.95 -45.66 -17.27
CA SER A 41 -10.48 -44.75 -16.23
C SER A 41 -11.68 -44.22 -15.45
N THR A 42 -11.79 -44.58 -14.18
CA THR A 42 -12.68 -43.92 -13.22
C THR A 42 -12.38 -42.41 -13.24
N PRO A 43 -13.37 -41.51 -13.39
CA PRO A 43 -13.13 -40.09 -13.29
C PRO A 43 -12.58 -39.77 -11.89
N ALA A 44 -11.46 -39.05 -11.85
CA ALA A 44 -10.92 -38.52 -10.60
C ALA A 44 -11.97 -37.65 -9.90
N PRO A 45 -12.07 -37.69 -8.56
CA PRO A 45 -12.96 -36.79 -7.83
C PRO A 45 -12.69 -35.35 -8.24
N THR A 46 -13.70 -34.66 -8.74
CA THR A 46 -13.62 -33.21 -8.97
C THR A 46 -13.52 -32.55 -7.61
N GLU A 47 -12.33 -32.03 -7.28
CA GLU A 47 -12.14 -31.19 -6.11
C GLU A 47 -13.11 -29.99 -6.22
N PRO A 48 -13.91 -29.72 -5.18
CA PRO A 48 -14.80 -28.57 -5.19
C PRO A 48 -13.98 -27.29 -5.40
N ALA A 49 -14.44 -26.43 -6.32
CA ALA A 49 -13.81 -25.15 -6.58
C ALA A 49 -13.68 -24.35 -5.25
N PRO A 50 -12.54 -23.68 -5.01
CA PRO A 50 -12.37 -22.91 -3.79
C PRO A 50 -13.45 -21.85 -3.69
N THR A 51 -14.15 -21.79 -2.55
CA THR A 51 -15.05 -20.69 -2.22
C THR A 51 -14.25 -19.39 -2.19
N PRO A 52 -14.68 -18.32 -2.88
CA PRO A 52 -13.95 -17.06 -2.85
C PRO A 52 -13.94 -16.48 -1.44
N THR A 53 -12.74 -16.15 -0.94
CA THR A 53 -12.58 -15.37 0.29
C THR A 53 -13.18 -13.97 0.06
N PRO A 54 -13.98 -13.42 0.99
CA PRO A 54 -14.50 -12.06 0.86
C PRO A 54 -13.35 -11.05 0.80
N VAL A 55 -13.53 -10.01 -0.01
CA VAL A 55 -12.57 -8.89 -0.11
C VAL A 55 -12.69 -8.05 1.19
N PRO A 56 -11.58 -7.71 1.85
CA PRO A 56 -11.60 -6.86 3.05
C PRO A 56 -12.10 -5.45 2.71
N VAL A 57 -12.89 -4.85 3.61
CA VAL A 57 -13.53 -3.53 3.43
C VAL A 57 -13.17 -2.62 4.61
N ILE A 58 -12.90 -1.33 4.35
CA ILE A 58 -12.42 -0.40 5.37
C ILE A 58 -13.40 -0.22 6.54
N GLY A 59 -14.70 -0.36 6.28
CA GLY A 59 -15.76 -0.26 7.29
C GLY A 59 -15.61 -1.26 8.46
N ASP A 60 -14.90 -2.37 8.26
CA ASP A 60 -14.60 -3.36 9.29
C ASP A 60 -13.37 -2.98 10.15
N TYR A 61 -12.68 -1.88 9.82
CA TYR A 61 -11.45 -1.41 10.45
C TYR A 61 -11.59 0.07 10.87
N PRO A 62 -12.46 0.38 11.84
CA PRO A 62 -12.76 1.76 12.22
C PRO A 62 -11.54 2.53 12.75
N GLU A 63 -10.57 1.87 13.37
CA GLU A 63 -9.34 2.51 13.84
C GLU A 63 -8.41 2.91 12.69
N LEU A 64 -8.37 2.11 11.62
CA LEU A 64 -7.62 2.49 10.41
C LEU A 64 -8.32 3.66 9.72
N SER A 65 -9.65 3.59 9.55
CA SER A 65 -10.43 4.69 8.99
C SER A 65 -10.19 5.98 9.76
N ALA A 66 -10.31 5.96 11.09
CA ALA A 66 -10.13 7.15 11.92
C ALA A 66 -8.72 7.75 11.81
N ALA A 67 -7.67 6.91 11.73
CA ALA A 67 -6.31 7.37 11.54
C ALA A 67 -6.09 8.02 10.16
N LEU A 68 -6.69 7.46 9.11
CA LEU A 68 -6.63 8.01 7.75
C LEU A 68 -7.50 9.27 7.61
N ASP A 69 -8.69 9.32 8.22
CA ASP A 69 -9.60 10.47 8.21
C ASP A 69 -8.95 11.71 8.85
N ALA A 70 -8.11 11.52 9.86
CA ALA A 70 -7.33 12.61 10.45
C ALA A 70 -6.38 13.29 9.44
N CYS A 71 -5.96 12.58 8.39
CA CYS A 71 -5.05 13.10 7.36
C CYS A 71 -5.74 14.07 6.38
N VAL A 72 -7.07 14.06 6.31
CA VAL A 72 -7.88 14.92 5.43
C VAL A 72 -8.69 15.98 6.17
N GLY A 73 -8.63 15.99 7.51
CA GLY A 73 -9.30 16.97 8.37
C GLY A 73 -8.78 18.41 8.26
N TYR A 74 -7.77 18.65 7.42
CA TYR A 74 -7.12 19.93 7.21
C TYR A 74 -6.45 20.01 5.83
N GLY A 75 -6.27 21.22 5.31
CA GLY A 75 -5.49 21.48 4.10
C GLY A 75 -4.20 22.25 4.34
N GLN A 76 -3.28 22.15 3.38
CA GLN A 76 -2.07 22.96 3.33
C GLN A 76 -2.41 24.46 3.28
N GLY A 77 -1.66 25.28 4.03
CA GLY A 77 -1.89 26.72 4.15
C GLY A 77 -2.97 27.14 5.16
N GLU A 78 -3.69 26.20 5.78
CA GLU A 78 -4.57 26.52 6.90
C GLU A 78 -3.81 26.88 8.18
N ALA A 79 -4.44 27.70 9.03
CA ALA A 79 -3.88 28.00 10.34
C ALA A 79 -3.70 26.73 11.19
N GLY A 80 -2.53 26.60 11.80
CA GLY A 80 -2.19 25.47 12.66
C GLY A 80 -1.91 24.17 11.91
N VAL A 81 -1.65 24.20 10.60
CA VAL A 81 -1.34 22.99 9.80
C VAL A 81 -0.25 22.14 10.46
N SER A 82 0.82 22.72 10.98
CA SER A 82 1.89 21.98 11.67
C SER A 82 1.40 21.18 12.88
N LEU A 83 0.49 21.73 13.68
CA LEU A 83 -0.11 21.04 14.83
C LEU A 83 -1.04 19.92 14.39
N LYS A 84 -1.83 20.15 13.34
CA LYS A 84 -2.75 19.15 12.79
C LYS A 84 -1.98 18.00 12.14
N THR A 85 -0.90 18.30 11.41
CA THR A 85 0.02 17.30 10.85
C THR A 85 0.68 16.50 11.94
N ALA A 86 1.18 17.13 13.00
CA ALA A 86 1.75 16.43 14.15
C ALA A 86 0.74 15.45 14.78
N ALA A 87 -0.52 15.88 14.95
CA ALA A 87 -1.56 15.04 15.53
C ALA A 87 -1.97 13.87 14.62
N ALA A 88 -2.15 14.12 13.33
CA ALA A 88 -2.46 13.06 12.37
C ALA A 88 -1.31 12.05 12.25
N ALA A 89 -0.06 12.52 12.19
CA ALA A 89 1.12 11.65 12.16
C ALA A 89 1.24 10.77 13.41
N ALA A 90 0.97 11.34 14.60
CA ALA A 90 0.91 10.56 15.83
C ALA A 90 -0.21 9.50 15.76
N GLY A 91 -1.40 9.85 15.25
CA GLY A 91 -2.50 8.90 15.06
C GLY A 91 -2.15 7.74 14.13
N LEU A 92 -1.47 8.00 13.00
CA LEU A 92 -0.99 6.96 12.10
C LEU A 92 0.01 6.01 12.77
N LEU A 93 0.90 6.54 13.62
CA LEU A 93 1.86 5.72 14.37
C LEU A 93 1.21 4.89 15.47
N GLU A 94 0.26 5.45 16.22
CA GLU A 94 -0.53 4.73 17.24
C GLU A 94 -1.29 3.56 16.61
N TRP A 95 -1.93 3.80 15.47
CA TRP A 95 -2.60 2.75 14.72
C TRP A 95 -1.59 1.72 14.20
N SER A 96 -0.51 2.16 13.56
CA SER A 96 0.48 1.24 12.97
C SER A 96 1.08 0.31 14.01
N GLU A 97 1.43 0.85 15.18
CA GLU A 97 2.02 0.06 16.26
C GLU A 97 1.03 -0.92 16.89
N SER A 98 -0.25 -0.55 16.95
CA SER A 98 -1.27 -1.37 17.59
C SER A 98 -1.82 -2.47 16.67
N TYR A 99 -1.85 -2.25 15.35
CA TYR A 99 -2.60 -3.12 14.43
C TYR A 99 -1.81 -3.62 13.21
N ALA A 100 -0.83 -2.86 12.70
CA ALA A 100 -0.22 -3.20 11.40
C ALA A 100 0.63 -4.48 11.43
N ALA A 101 1.04 -4.96 12.61
CA ALA A 101 1.76 -6.22 12.74
C ALA A 101 0.89 -7.43 12.34
N ASP A 102 -0.40 -7.39 12.68
CA ASP A 102 -1.37 -8.49 12.53
C ASP A 102 -2.09 -8.49 11.18
N ILE A 103 -1.90 -7.44 10.38
CA ILE A 103 -2.47 -7.30 9.05
C ILE A 103 -1.35 -7.53 8.02
N ASP A 104 -1.62 -8.39 7.03
CA ASP A 104 -0.70 -8.56 5.91
C ASP A 104 -0.71 -7.32 5.00
N GLU A 105 0.41 -7.05 4.34
CA GLU A 105 0.60 -5.81 3.59
C GLU A 105 -0.34 -5.70 2.39
N ASP A 106 -0.75 -6.81 1.78
CA ASP A 106 -1.66 -6.82 0.63
C ASP A 106 -3.10 -6.53 1.07
N THR A 107 -3.56 -7.14 2.16
CA THR A 107 -4.84 -6.78 2.81
C THR A 107 -4.86 -5.31 3.21
N LEU A 108 -3.78 -4.80 3.81
CA LEU A 108 -3.70 -3.40 4.18
C LEU A 108 -3.76 -2.48 2.95
N ALA A 109 -3.10 -2.84 1.85
CA ALA A 109 -3.20 -2.09 0.60
C ALA A 109 -4.62 -2.08 0.02
N VAL A 110 -5.36 -3.19 0.13
CA VAL A 110 -6.78 -3.24 -0.28
C VAL A 110 -7.63 -2.32 0.59
N LEU A 111 -7.46 -2.36 1.91
CA LEU A 111 -8.19 -1.50 2.85
C LEU A 111 -7.93 -0.01 2.62
N VAL A 112 -6.66 0.37 2.43
CA VAL A 112 -6.29 1.76 2.15
C VAL A 112 -6.82 2.20 0.79
N ALA A 113 -6.77 1.34 -0.24
CA ALA A 113 -7.33 1.66 -1.54
C ALA A 113 -8.86 1.82 -1.50
N ASP A 114 -9.55 0.99 -0.70
CA ASP A 114 -11.00 1.10 -0.45
C ASP A 114 -11.32 2.44 0.22
N TRP A 115 -10.58 2.82 1.27
CA TRP A 115 -10.70 4.13 1.93
C TRP A 115 -10.50 5.31 0.97
N ILE A 116 -9.40 5.32 0.20
CA ILE A 116 -9.09 6.39 -0.77
C ILE A 116 -10.21 6.50 -1.81
N SER A 117 -10.78 5.37 -2.27
CA SER A 117 -11.86 5.37 -3.24
C SER A 117 -13.19 5.93 -2.72
N GLY A 118 -13.35 5.99 -1.40
CA GLY A 118 -14.50 6.59 -0.73
C GLY A 118 -14.39 8.10 -0.51
N LEU A 119 -13.23 8.71 -0.78
CA LEU A 119 -13.03 10.16 -0.61
C LEU A 119 -13.74 10.94 -1.72
N ASP A 120 -14.27 12.11 -1.36
CA ASP A 120 -14.60 13.14 -2.35
C ASP A 120 -13.32 13.80 -2.92
N GLU A 121 -13.46 14.52 -4.03
CA GLU A 121 -12.35 15.18 -4.74
C GLU A 121 -11.54 16.10 -3.81
N THR A 122 -12.21 16.86 -2.94
CA THR A 122 -11.55 17.79 -2.02
C THR A 122 -10.70 17.05 -0.98
N ASN A 123 -11.20 15.97 -0.40
CA ASN A 123 -10.48 15.19 0.59
C ASN A 123 -9.38 14.33 -0.05
N TYR A 124 -9.59 13.84 -1.28
CA TYR A 124 -8.55 13.18 -2.05
C TYR A 124 -7.35 14.11 -2.30
N GLU A 125 -7.58 15.34 -2.75
CA GLU A 125 -6.52 16.33 -2.95
C GLU A 125 -5.79 16.67 -1.64
N LYS A 126 -6.54 16.95 -0.56
CA LYS A 126 -5.95 17.21 0.77
C LYS A 126 -5.07 16.07 1.25
N PHE A 127 -5.50 14.82 1.07
CA PHE A 127 -4.73 13.67 1.51
C PHE A 127 -3.34 13.69 0.87
N TRP A 128 -3.28 13.86 -0.45
CA TRP A 128 -2.01 13.84 -1.19
C TRP A 128 -1.16 15.09 -0.97
N ASP A 129 -1.79 16.25 -0.80
CA ASP A 129 -1.09 17.48 -0.42
C ASP A 129 -0.44 17.37 0.98
N ASN A 130 -1.08 16.66 1.91
CA ASN A 130 -0.56 16.46 3.26
C ASN A 130 0.42 15.29 3.38
N TRP A 131 0.37 14.31 2.48
CA TRP A 131 1.03 13.01 2.66
C TRP A 131 2.55 13.10 2.86
N ALA A 132 3.23 13.98 2.12
CA ALA A 132 4.69 14.14 2.23
C ALA A 132 5.12 14.69 3.61
N ASP A 133 4.36 15.64 4.15
CA ASP A 133 4.63 16.21 5.48
C ASP A 133 4.28 15.21 6.58
N LEU A 134 3.18 14.46 6.41
CA LEU A 134 2.81 13.37 7.31
C LEU A 134 3.91 12.31 7.39
N ASP A 135 4.43 11.85 6.24
CA ASP A 135 5.51 10.85 6.25
C ASP A 135 6.78 11.36 6.92
N THR A 136 7.15 12.61 6.62
CA THR A 136 8.29 13.27 7.26
C THR A 136 8.12 13.30 8.78
N PHE A 137 6.93 13.67 9.25
CA PHE A 137 6.65 13.79 10.68
C PHE A 137 6.61 12.41 11.38
N CYS A 138 5.99 11.40 10.76
CA CYS A 138 6.01 10.03 11.27
C CYS A 138 7.44 9.51 11.43
N ARG A 139 8.31 9.74 10.44
CA ARG A 139 9.72 9.32 10.51
C ARG A 139 10.51 10.05 11.59
N GLN A 140 10.29 11.36 11.75
CA GLN A 140 10.89 12.15 12.83
C GLN A 140 10.46 11.63 14.21
N LEU A 141 9.18 11.32 14.39
CA LEU A 141 8.68 10.73 15.64
C LEU A 141 9.23 9.34 15.92
N ILE A 142 9.48 8.53 14.90
CA ILE A 142 10.12 7.22 15.06
C ILE A 142 11.60 7.38 15.45
N GLU A 143 12.31 8.31 14.82
CA GLU A 143 13.76 8.52 15.02
C GLU A 143 14.08 9.20 16.36
N ASP A 144 13.40 10.31 16.65
CA ASP A 144 13.60 11.09 17.86
C ASP A 144 12.27 11.70 18.35
N PRO A 145 11.46 10.92 19.12
CA PRO A 145 10.20 11.41 19.66
C PRO A 145 10.36 12.66 20.54
N ALA A 146 11.51 12.83 21.21
CA ALA A 146 11.76 13.95 22.09
C ALA A 146 11.86 15.27 21.32
N SER A 147 12.36 15.23 20.08
CA SER A 147 12.44 16.41 19.20
C SER A 147 11.08 17.05 18.88
N GLN A 148 9.99 16.27 18.96
CA GLN A 148 8.63 16.72 18.62
C GLN A 148 7.75 16.98 19.85
N LYS A 149 8.29 16.84 21.07
CA LYS A 149 7.53 16.90 22.32
C LYS A 149 6.70 18.19 22.46
N ASP A 150 7.34 19.36 22.32
CA ASP A 150 6.67 20.65 22.51
C ASP A 150 5.56 20.88 21.46
N LEU A 151 5.78 20.39 20.24
CA LEU A 151 4.82 20.50 19.15
C LEU A 151 3.61 19.60 19.37
N LEU A 152 3.84 18.36 19.82
CA LEU A 152 2.77 17.43 20.20
C LEU A 152 1.96 17.94 21.39
N GLU A 153 2.61 18.49 22.42
CA GLU A 153 1.94 19.11 23.57
C GLU A 153 1.06 20.29 23.13
N SER A 154 1.58 21.13 22.24
CA SER A 154 0.83 22.24 21.65
C SER A 154 -0.35 21.76 20.79
N ALA A 155 -0.24 20.58 20.18
CA ALA A 155 -1.32 19.92 19.45
C ALA A 155 -2.32 19.20 20.37
N GLY A 156 -2.07 19.15 21.69
CA GLY A 156 -2.89 18.42 22.65
C GLY A 156 -2.73 16.90 22.57
N VAL A 157 -1.62 16.42 22.01
CA VAL A 157 -1.35 15.01 21.76
C VAL A 157 -0.39 14.46 22.80
N THR A 158 -0.75 13.33 23.40
CA THR A 158 0.13 12.53 24.25
C THR A 158 0.33 11.18 23.60
N LEU A 159 1.58 10.83 23.28
CA LEU A 159 1.93 9.52 22.75
C LEU A 159 1.71 8.45 23.82
N SER A 160 1.04 7.37 23.45
CA SER A 160 0.78 6.21 24.31
C SER A 160 2.02 5.31 24.45
N LYS A 161 2.94 5.40 23.49
CA LYS A 161 4.20 4.65 23.45
C LYS A 161 5.40 5.60 23.51
N THR A 162 6.51 5.08 24.02
CA THR A 162 7.81 5.77 24.05
C THR A 162 8.61 5.57 22.77
N ALA A 163 8.23 4.61 21.93
CA ALA A 163 8.87 4.28 20.66
C ALA A 163 7.85 3.64 19.72
N TYR A 164 8.07 3.80 18.41
CA TYR A 164 7.25 3.26 17.34
C TYR A 164 8.10 2.45 16.37
N SER A 165 7.55 1.37 15.83
CA SER A 165 8.26 0.50 14.88
C SER A 165 8.29 1.10 13.47
N LEU A 166 9.50 1.35 12.95
CA LEU A 166 9.70 1.72 11.54
C LEU A 166 9.10 0.66 10.60
N THR A 167 9.19 -0.62 10.96
CA THR A 167 8.64 -1.72 10.16
C THR A 167 7.11 -1.64 10.07
N ASN A 168 6.44 -1.41 11.20
CA ASN A 168 4.97 -1.31 11.22
C ASN A 168 4.49 -0.11 10.42
N TYR A 169 5.11 1.05 10.62
CA TYR A 169 4.80 2.24 9.84
C TYR A 169 5.11 2.08 8.35
N THR A 170 6.22 1.42 8.00
CA THR A 170 6.58 1.17 6.59
C THR A 170 5.54 0.33 5.87
N LYS A 171 4.89 -0.65 6.53
CA LYS A 171 3.76 -1.38 5.94
C LYS A 171 2.62 -0.45 5.54
N LEU A 172 2.22 0.46 6.43
CA LEU A 172 1.18 1.46 6.14
C LEU A 172 1.60 2.40 5.01
N TYR A 173 2.83 2.92 5.06
CA TYR A 173 3.39 3.78 4.02
C TYR A 173 3.37 3.10 2.65
N ASN A 174 3.75 1.81 2.58
CA ASN A 174 3.72 1.05 1.34
C ASN A 174 2.28 0.85 0.83
N ALA A 175 1.34 0.54 1.72
CA ALA A 175 -0.08 0.39 1.37
C ALA A 175 -0.67 1.67 0.77
N VAL A 176 -0.37 2.83 1.37
CA VAL A 176 -0.77 4.14 0.83
C VAL A 176 -0.16 4.39 -0.54
N ASN A 177 1.15 4.20 -0.70
CA ASN A 177 1.82 4.54 -1.96
C ASN A 177 1.45 3.60 -3.11
N ARG A 178 1.01 2.36 -2.85
CA ARG A 178 0.43 1.49 -3.88
C ARG A 178 -0.90 2.02 -4.43
N SER A 179 -1.58 2.88 -3.69
CA SER A 179 -2.89 3.43 -4.06
C SER A 179 -2.81 4.70 -4.92
N THR A 180 -1.61 5.22 -5.19
CA THR A 180 -1.34 6.44 -6.00
C THR A 180 -1.60 6.29 -7.51
N GLY A 181 -1.91 5.08 -8.00
CA GLY A 181 -1.90 4.73 -9.42
C GLY A 181 -3.27 4.65 -10.12
N LYS A 182 -4.33 5.26 -9.58
CA LYS A 182 -5.66 5.28 -10.21
C LYS A 182 -6.03 6.65 -10.74
#